data_AF-A0A2N1TDN9-F1
#
_entry.id   AF-A0A2N1TDN9-F1
#
_cell.length_a   1.000
_cell.length_b   1.000
_cell.length_c   1.000
_cell.angle_alpha   90.00
_cell.angle_beta   90.00
_cell.angle_gamma   90.00
#
_symmetry.space_group_name_H-M   'P 1'
#
loop_
_entity.id
_entity.type
_entity.pdbx_description
1 polymer ?
#
loop_
_entity_poly.entity_id
_entity_poly.type
_entity_poly.pdbx_seq_one_letter_code
_entity_poly.pdbx_strand_id
1 'polypeptide(L)'
;MKKTISIILMMIFLSAITASTALAKCYRFQNEGEIQVCVPGDSFSDRKKAMEICKKAKGSDCGSVSSYSSSCHSNSNQCYDENGNAKRDLSGY
;
A
#
# COMPACT_ATOMS: atom_id res chain seq x y z
N MET A 1 -43.62 -26.39 -23.27
CA MET A 1 -44.00 -25.09 -22.68
C MET A 1 -43.36 -24.93 -21.30
N LYS A 2 -42.37 -24.03 -21.21
CA LYS A 2 -42.27 -22.97 -20.20
C LYS A 2 -42.31 -23.34 -18.70
N LYS A 3 -41.37 -24.12 -18.13
CA LYS A 3 -41.23 -24.18 -16.64
C LYS A 3 -39.80 -24.34 -16.09
N THR A 4 -38.74 -24.00 -16.83
CA THR A 4 -37.36 -24.15 -16.30
C THR A 4 -36.43 -22.96 -16.60
N ILE A 5 -37.00 -21.80 -16.96
CA ILE A 5 -36.21 -20.60 -17.29
C ILE A 5 -36.76 -19.45 -16.45
N SER A 6 -36.48 -19.39 -15.14
CA SER A 6 -36.86 -18.19 -14.38
C SER A 6 -36.19 -17.96 -13.02
N ILE A 7 -35.08 -18.64 -12.66
CA ILE A 7 -34.39 -18.38 -11.37
C ILE A 7 -32.86 -18.42 -11.50
N ILE A 8 -32.30 -17.96 -12.63
CA ILE A 8 -30.84 -17.75 -12.76
C ILE A 8 -30.52 -16.27 -13.06
N LEU A 9 -31.55 -15.42 -13.18
CA LEU A 9 -31.40 -14.03 -13.64
C LEU A 9 -31.43 -12.97 -12.52
N MET A 10 -31.16 -13.34 -11.26
CA MET A 10 -31.23 -12.41 -10.13
C MET A 10 -30.14 -12.65 -9.06
N MET A 11 -28.92 -12.93 -9.50
CA MET A 11 -27.72 -12.83 -8.64
C MET A 11 -26.54 -12.12 -9.34
N ILE A 12 -26.83 -11.33 -10.37
CA ILE A 12 -25.82 -10.50 -11.03
C ILE A 12 -26.13 -9.03 -10.70
N PHE A 13 -26.07 -8.69 -9.42
CA PHE A 13 -26.06 -7.30 -8.99
C PHE A 13 -25.00 -7.12 -7.91
N LEU A 14 -24.05 -6.24 -8.22
CA LEU A 14 -23.09 -5.59 -7.32
C LEU A 14 -21.90 -6.41 -6.81
N SER A 15 -21.12 -6.97 -7.74
CA SER A 15 -19.66 -6.96 -7.57
C SER A 15 -19.06 -5.90 -8.50
N ALA A 16 -19.57 -4.67 -8.43
CA ALA A 16 -18.80 -3.50 -8.84
C ALA A 16 -17.75 -3.26 -7.75
N ILE A 17 -16.73 -4.13 -7.73
CA ILE A 17 -15.47 -3.82 -7.07
C ILE A 17 -14.95 -2.65 -7.88
N THR A 18 -15.15 -1.45 -7.34
CA THR A 18 -14.51 -0.25 -7.84
C THR A 18 -13.04 -0.61 -7.98
N ALA A 19 -12.53 -0.51 -9.21
CA ALA A 19 -11.10 -0.39 -9.42
C ALA A 19 -10.70 0.91 -8.74
N SER A 20 -10.46 0.86 -7.42
CA SER A 20 -9.71 1.88 -6.73
C SER A 20 -8.39 1.89 -7.48
N THR A 21 -8.17 2.95 -8.26
CA THR A 21 -6.83 3.33 -8.68
C THR A 21 -6.05 3.50 -7.39
N ALA A 22 -5.46 2.42 -6.90
CA ALA A 22 -4.66 2.39 -5.69
C ALA A 22 -3.48 3.29 -6.02
N LEU A 23 -3.57 4.55 -5.59
CA LEU A 23 -2.47 5.50 -5.63
C LEU A 23 -1.38 4.88 -4.78
N ALA A 24 -0.42 4.22 -5.40
CA ALA A 24 0.67 3.64 -4.67
C ALA A 24 1.55 4.78 -4.13
N LYS A 25 2.17 4.57 -2.97
CA LYS A 25 2.87 5.63 -2.27
C LYS A 25 4.07 5.10 -1.51
N CYS A 26 5.14 5.89 -1.55
CA CYS A 26 6.30 5.80 -0.67
C CYS A 26 6.12 6.76 0.50
N TYR A 27 5.95 6.23 1.69
CA TYR A 27 5.73 7.00 2.91
C TYR A 27 7.04 7.31 3.63
N ARG A 28 7.17 8.56 4.09
CA ARG A 28 8.16 8.99 5.08
C ARG A 28 7.52 9.08 6.45
N PHE A 29 8.32 8.93 7.49
CA PHE A 29 7.83 8.92 8.87
C PHE A 29 8.39 10.11 9.66
N GLN A 30 7.72 10.49 10.74
CA GLN A 30 8.12 11.66 11.54
C GLN A 30 9.43 11.45 12.28
N ASN A 31 9.63 10.25 12.84
CA ASN A 31 10.81 9.95 13.64
C ASN A 31 11.94 9.33 12.82
N GLU A 32 11.72 9.09 11.52
CA GLU A 32 12.68 8.49 10.60
C GLU A 32 12.58 9.12 9.21
N GLY A 33 13.50 10.04 8.91
CA GLY A 33 13.56 10.72 7.61
C GLY A 33 14.25 9.89 6.52
N GLU A 34 15.10 8.94 6.91
CA GLU A 34 15.88 8.13 5.97
C GLU A 34 15.13 6.87 5.52
N ILE A 35 14.33 6.27 6.41
CA ILE A 35 13.46 5.13 6.10
C ILE A 35 12.22 5.60 5.34
N GLN A 36 11.99 4.99 4.19
CA GLN A 36 10.80 5.17 3.39
C GLN A 36 10.20 3.82 3.03
N VAL A 37 8.89 3.70 3.09
CA VAL A 37 8.20 2.45 2.77
C VAL A 37 7.18 2.67 1.66
N CYS A 38 7.38 1.97 0.55
CA CYS A 38 6.52 2.01 -0.62
C CYS A 38 5.49 0.87 -0.58
N VAL A 39 4.21 1.20 -0.70
CA VAL A 39 3.12 0.22 -0.72
C VAL A 39 2.13 0.53 -1.85
N PRO A 40 1.48 -0.51 -2.42
CA PRO A 40 0.47 -0.33 -3.45
C PRO A 40 -0.88 0.13 -2.86
N GLY A 41 -0.99 1.42 -2.55
CA GLY A 41 -2.23 2.09 -2.15
C GLY A 41 -2.02 3.26 -1.18
N ASP A 42 -3.11 3.99 -0.89
CA ASP A 42 -3.14 5.08 0.10
C ASP A 42 -4.27 5.00 1.12
N SER A 43 -4.81 3.80 1.33
CA SER A 43 -5.81 3.59 2.37
C SER A 43 -5.21 3.69 3.77
N PHE A 44 -6.06 3.79 4.79
CA PHE A 44 -5.63 3.71 6.18
C PHE A 44 -4.87 2.39 6.49
N SER A 45 -5.31 1.27 5.90
CA SER A 45 -4.62 -0.02 6.01
C SER A 45 -3.24 0.00 5.37
N ASP A 46 -3.06 0.68 4.23
CA ASP A 46 -1.77 0.76 3.54
C ASP A 46 -0.76 1.58 4.34
N ARG A 47 -1.23 2.71 4.91
CA ARG A 47 -0.41 3.53 5.82
C ARG A 47 0.00 2.75 7.05
N LYS A 48 -0.92 1.99 7.65
CA LYS A 48 -0.61 1.14 8.80
C LYS A 48 0.40 0.05 8.43
N LYS A 49 0.25 -0.59 7.27
CA LYS A 49 1.21 -1.57 6.74
C LYS A 49 2.60 -0.95 6.59
N ALA A 50 2.68 0.25 6.03
CA ALA A 50 3.94 0.97 5.88
C ALA A 50 4.61 1.27 7.24
N MET A 51 3.84 1.71 8.24
CA MET A 51 4.35 1.94 9.60
C MET A 51 4.90 0.66 10.24
N GLU A 52 4.22 -0.48 10.07
CA GLU A 52 4.68 -1.78 10.59
C GLU A 52 5.99 -2.23 9.93
N ILE A 53 6.15 -2.04 8.62
CA ILE A 53 7.40 -2.34 7.91
C ILE A 53 8.53 -1.45 8.44
N CYS A 54 8.29 -0.15 8.59
CA CYS A 54 9.29 0.76 9.15
C CYS A 54 9.71 0.34 10.57
N LYS A 55 8.73 0.02 11.42
CA LYS A 55 8.98 -0.45 12.78
C LYS A 55 9.84 -1.70 12.83
N LYS A 56 9.58 -2.66 11.92
CA LYS A 56 10.40 -3.89 11.80
C LYS A 56 11.82 -3.58 11.32
N ALA A 57 11.96 -2.70 10.34
CA ALA A 57 13.26 -2.29 9.80
C ALA A 57 14.13 -1.57 10.83
N LYS A 58 13.54 -0.63 11.58
CA LYS A 58 14.23 0.16 12.61
C LYS A 58 14.42 -0.60 13.93
N GLY A 59 13.49 -1.49 14.28
CA GLY A 59 13.40 -2.11 15.60
C GLY A 59 12.70 -1.23 16.65
N SER A 60 12.17 -0.07 16.28
CA SER A 60 11.38 0.81 17.14
C SER A 60 10.36 1.62 16.34
N ASP A 61 9.47 2.33 17.02
CA ASP A 61 8.41 3.09 16.36
C ASP A 61 8.96 4.23 15.48
N CYS A 62 8.50 4.30 14.24
CA CYS A 62 8.88 5.35 13.29
C CYS A 62 8.02 6.61 13.39
N GLY A 63 6.99 6.61 14.24
CA GLY A 63 5.99 7.66 14.34
C GLY A 63 4.98 7.60 13.19
N SER A 64 4.12 8.61 13.15
CA SER A 64 3.12 8.78 12.10
C SER A 64 3.78 9.06 10.75
N VAL A 65 3.04 8.78 9.67
CA VAL A 65 3.42 9.21 8.32
C VAL A 65 3.53 10.74 8.29
N SER A 66 4.67 11.26 7.80
CA SER A 66 4.95 12.69 7.69
C SER A 66 4.64 13.23 6.30
N SER A 67 4.99 12.47 5.27
CA SER A 67 4.80 12.84 3.86
C SER A 67 4.81 11.60 2.98
N TYR A 68 4.46 11.77 1.72
CA TYR A 68 4.48 10.71 0.72
C TYR A 68 5.02 11.20 -0.63
N SER A 69 5.55 10.27 -1.41
CA SER A 69 6.05 10.47 -2.77
C SER A 69 5.69 9.26 -3.63
N SER A 70 5.89 9.37 -4.95
CA SER A 70 5.69 8.27 -5.90
C SER A 70 6.91 7.38 -6.12
N SER A 71 7.98 7.69 -5.40
CA SER A 71 9.28 7.04 -5.50
C SER A 71 10.10 7.28 -4.25
N CYS A 72 11.05 6.38 -3.99
CA CYS A 72 12.04 6.50 -2.95
C CYS A 72 13.44 6.39 -3.53
N HIS A 73 14.35 7.21 -3.01
CA HIS A 73 15.79 7.10 -3.19
C HIS A 73 16.46 7.20 -1.82
N SER A 74 17.38 6.30 -1.53
CA SER A 74 18.15 6.28 -0.28
C SER A 74 19.60 5.86 -0.54
N ASN A 75 20.55 6.67 -0.08
CA ASN A 75 21.98 6.34 -0.18
C ASN A 75 22.39 5.18 0.74
N SER A 76 21.57 4.85 1.73
CA SER A 76 21.81 3.79 2.73
C SER A 76 20.93 2.55 2.52
N ASN A 77 20.33 2.40 1.34
CA ASN A 77 19.40 1.30 1.01
C ASN A 77 18.16 1.23 1.93
N GLN A 78 17.64 2.37 2.39
CA GLN A 78 16.48 2.42 3.30
C GLN A 78 15.14 2.69 2.60
N CYS A 79 15.02 2.35 1.31
CA CYS A 79 13.73 2.25 0.64
C CYS A 79 13.19 0.84 0.77
N TYR A 80 12.09 0.65 1.48
CA TYR A 80 11.49 -0.66 1.69
C TYR A 80 10.25 -0.82 0.82
N ASP A 81 10.12 -1.97 0.15
CA ASP A 81 8.89 -2.33 -0.56
C ASP A 81 7.81 -2.86 0.39
N GLU A 82 6.65 -3.24 -0.15
CA GLU A 82 5.51 -3.72 0.63
C GLU A 82 5.74 -5.08 1.31
N ASN A 83 6.83 -5.74 0.98
CA ASN A 83 7.28 -7.00 1.56
C ASN A 83 8.40 -6.78 2.60
N GLY A 84 8.86 -5.54 2.75
CA GLY A 84 9.93 -5.18 3.69
C GLY A 84 11.33 -5.40 3.14
N ASN A 85 11.51 -5.52 1.81
CA ASN A 85 12.85 -5.62 1.23
C ASN A 85 13.47 -4.25 1.06
N ALA A 86 14.67 -4.09 1.62
CA ALA A 86 15.50 -2.90 1.47
C ALA A 86 16.05 -2.78 0.04
N LYS A 87 15.95 -1.58 -0.52
CA LYS A 87 16.46 -1.20 -1.85
C LYS A 87 17.02 0.22 -1.78
N ARG A 88 17.86 0.54 -2.75
CA ARG A 88 18.36 1.89 -2.96
C ARG A 88 17.30 2.81 -3.57
N ASP A 89 16.57 2.26 -4.52
CA ASP A 89 15.63 2.99 -5.37
C ASP A 89 14.34 2.18 -5.54
N LEU A 90 13.21 2.87 -5.43
CA LEU A 90 11.87 2.37 -5.72
C LEU A 90 11.10 3.43 -6.48
N SER A 91 10.38 3.06 -7.53
CA SER A 91 9.62 3.97 -8.37
C SER A 91 8.35 3.29 -8.90
N GLY A 92 7.41 4.10 -9.38
CA GLY A 92 6.14 3.59 -9.92
C GLY A 92 5.12 3.25 -8.83
N TYR A 93 5.25 3.87 -7.66
CA TYR A 93 4.24 3.83 -6.61
C TYR A 93 3.38 5.08 -6.81
#